data_AF-A0A954J3S9-F1
#
_entry.id   AF-A0A954J3S9-F1
#
_cell.length_a   1.000
_cell.length_b   1.000
_cell.length_c   1.000
_cell.angle_alpha   90.00
_cell.angle_beta   90.00
_cell.angle_gamma   90.00
#
_symmetry.space_group_name_H-M   'P 1'
#
loop_
_entity.id
_entity.type
_entity.pdbx_description
1 polymer ?
#
loop_
_entity_poly.entity_id
_entity_poly.type
_entity_poly.pdbx_seq_one_letter_code
_entity_poly.pdbx_strand_id
1 'polypeptide(L)'
;VGRPLPAGAASDSRAIASAAEDRLAGPFLQVAKTYLVRALPDGFEIVDQHALHERITYERLLSELRGGGIEVQGFLVPELVELSRAETELVSGHAEELAQVGIQLGQLGESTVAVHGVPARLKSPDVEGLVRDVAEILARTGKAPAPEEIIEEVLHRAACRSSVMAGDTLSEDEIRTLLERGRALESDQTCPHARPTRVKFTLADLEKAFHRR
;
A
#
# COMPACT_ATOMS: atom_id res chain seq x y z
N VAL A 1 23.09 3.75 16.58
CA VAL A 1 23.28 5.18 16.25
C VAL A 1 23.20 5.32 14.73
N GLY A 2 21.99 5.52 14.20
CA GLY A 2 21.71 5.56 12.76
C GLY A 2 21.97 6.94 12.17
N ARG A 3 22.59 7.01 10.99
CA ARG A 3 22.75 8.25 10.22
C ARG A 3 21.41 8.63 9.59
N PRO A 4 21.03 9.92 9.59
CA PRO A 4 19.83 10.36 8.90
C PRO A 4 20.06 10.36 7.39
N LEU A 5 19.01 10.02 6.62
CA LEU A 5 18.94 10.22 5.18
C LEU A 5 18.89 11.74 4.88
N PRO A 6 19.52 12.22 3.79
CA PRO A 6 19.55 13.65 3.48
C PRO A 6 18.16 14.16 3.09
N ALA A 7 17.75 15.27 3.71
CA ALA A 7 16.54 16.01 3.39
C ALA A 7 16.69 16.78 2.06
N GLY A 8 15.57 16.90 1.35
CA GLY A 8 15.47 17.33 -0.05
C GLY A 8 16.05 18.71 -0.36
N ALA A 9 16.54 18.82 -1.61
CA ALA A 9 16.87 20.08 -2.25
C ALA A 9 15.71 20.52 -3.17
N ALA A 10 15.51 21.84 -3.19
CA ALA A 10 14.42 22.59 -3.77
C ALA A 10 14.09 22.26 -5.24
N SER A 11 12.80 22.46 -5.58
CA SER A 11 12.21 22.27 -6.90
C SER A 11 12.82 23.22 -7.95
N ASP A 12 13.59 22.67 -8.87
CA ASP A 12 14.13 23.41 -10.01
C ASP A 12 13.15 23.35 -11.19
N SER A 13 12.67 24.52 -11.62
CA SER A 13 11.63 24.71 -12.66
C SER A 13 11.98 24.11 -14.03
N ARG A 14 13.26 23.78 -14.28
CA ARG A 14 13.71 23.03 -15.47
C ARG A 14 13.37 21.53 -15.45
N ALA A 15 13.11 20.93 -14.28
CA ALA A 15 12.76 19.51 -14.16
C ALA A 15 11.34 19.19 -14.67
N ILE A 16 10.46 20.19 -14.73
CA ILE A 16 9.06 20.02 -15.14
C ILE A 16 8.95 19.75 -16.65
N ALA A 17 9.90 20.24 -17.45
CA ALA A 17 9.87 20.07 -18.90
C ALA A 17 10.27 18.65 -19.36
N SER A 18 11.02 17.87 -18.58
CA SER A 18 11.43 16.49 -18.99
C SER A 18 10.42 15.40 -18.59
N ALA A 19 9.47 15.70 -17.70
CA ALA A 19 8.45 14.75 -17.29
C ALA A 19 7.49 14.37 -18.43
N ALA A 20 7.30 15.27 -19.42
CA ALA A 20 6.36 15.08 -20.53
C ALA A 20 6.87 14.14 -21.65
N GLU A 21 8.17 13.86 -21.72
CA GLU A 21 8.76 12.97 -22.75
C GLU A 21 9.15 11.58 -22.21
N ASP A 22 9.09 11.37 -20.90
CA ASP A 22 9.43 10.08 -20.33
C ASP A 22 8.30 9.07 -20.57
N ARG A 23 8.38 8.34 -21.68
CA ARG A 23 7.42 7.28 -22.07
C ARG A 23 7.48 6.02 -21.18
N LEU A 24 8.21 6.05 -20.06
CA LEU A 24 8.58 4.86 -19.29
C LEU A 24 9.19 3.78 -20.19
N ALA A 25 9.82 4.17 -21.30
CA ALA A 25 10.33 3.26 -22.30
C ALA A 25 11.81 3.00 -22.03
N GLY A 26 12.20 1.73 -22.07
CA GLY A 26 13.58 1.32 -21.86
C GLY A 26 13.64 -0.04 -21.18
N PRO A 27 14.82 -0.69 -21.18
CA PRO A 27 14.99 -1.93 -20.45
C PRO A 27 14.81 -1.65 -18.96
N PHE A 28 13.97 -2.45 -18.32
CA PHE A 28 13.83 -2.46 -16.87
C PHE A 28 14.70 -3.57 -16.29
N LEU A 29 15.33 -3.32 -15.15
CA LEU A 29 15.99 -4.37 -14.39
C LEU A 29 15.22 -4.59 -13.08
N GLN A 30 14.79 -5.83 -12.85
CA GLN A 30 14.25 -6.22 -11.55
C GLN A 30 15.36 -6.87 -10.72
N VAL A 31 15.62 -6.33 -9.52
CA VAL A 31 16.63 -6.81 -8.58
C VAL A 31 15.95 -7.45 -7.38
N ALA A 32 16.38 -8.68 -7.05
CA ALA A 32 15.88 -9.47 -5.93
C ALA A 32 14.36 -9.65 -5.89
N LYS A 33 13.68 -9.48 -7.05
CA LYS A 33 12.22 -9.49 -7.17
C LYS A 33 11.50 -8.47 -6.28
N THR A 34 12.17 -7.37 -5.95
CA THR A 34 11.66 -6.32 -5.04
C THR A 34 11.88 -4.92 -5.60
N TYR A 35 13.02 -4.70 -6.24
CA TYR A 35 13.41 -3.38 -6.72
C TYR A 35 13.40 -3.33 -8.24
N LEU A 36 12.87 -2.24 -8.78
CA LEU A 36 12.86 -1.94 -10.20
C LEU A 36 13.86 -0.83 -10.46
N VAL A 37 14.77 -1.05 -11.40
CA VAL A 37 15.80 -0.09 -11.78
C VAL A 37 15.56 0.33 -13.22
N ARG A 38 15.60 1.65 -13.46
CA ARG A 38 15.51 2.22 -14.80
C ARG A 38 16.38 3.45 -14.98
N ALA A 39 16.85 3.64 -16.20
CA ALA A 39 17.63 4.80 -16.58
C ALA A 39 16.76 6.07 -16.64
N LEU A 40 17.36 7.20 -16.29
CA LEU A 40 16.85 8.55 -16.45
C LEU A 40 17.88 9.37 -17.24
N PRO A 41 17.50 10.51 -17.87
CA PRO A 41 18.45 11.33 -18.63
C PRO A 41 19.69 11.80 -17.84
N ASP A 42 19.56 11.97 -16.53
CA ASP A 42 20.59 12.48 -15.62
C ASP A 42 21.08 11.44 -14.60
N GLY A 43 20.77 10.15 -14.80
CA GLY A 43 21.17 9.07 -13.91
C GLY A 43 20.24 7.86 -13.97
N PHE A 44 19.76 7.40 -12.82
CA PHE A 44 18.80 6.29 -12.74
C PHE A 44 17.92 6.41 -11.49
N GLU A 45 16.80 5.70 -11.48
CA GLU A 45 15.98 5.53 -10.28
C GLU A 45 15.85 4.06 -9.90
N ILE A 46 15.73 3.83 -8.59
CA ILE A 46 15.35 2.56 -7.98
C ILE A 46 13.97 2.75 -7.38
N VAL A 47 13.03 1.88 -7.73
CA VAL A 47 11.66 1.87 -7.23
C VAL A 47 11.45 0.61 -6.43
N ASP A 48 10.95 0.74 -5.21
CA ASP A 48 10.46 -0.39 -4.43
C ASP A 48 9.07 -0.77 -4.97
N GLN A 49 8.99 -1.93 -5.63
CA GLN A 49 7.76 -2.38 -6.29
C GLN A 49 6.61 -2.53 -5.30
N HIS A 50 6.91 -2.93 -4.07
CA HIS A 50 5.94 -3.23 -3.04
C HIS A 50 5.40 -1.94 -2.42
N ALA A 51 6.30 -1.04 -2.02
CA ALA A 51 5.93 0.27 -1.51
C ALA A 51 5.12 1.08 -2.53
N LEU A 52 5.49 0.99 -3.82
CA LEU A 52 4.72 1.64 -4.89
C LEU A 52 3.34 0.99 -5.07
N HIS A 53 3.25 -0.34 -5.04
CA HIS A 53 1.98 -1.06 -5.15
C HIS A 53 1.03 -0.74 -3.99
N GLU A 54 1.53 -0.70 -2.77
CA GLU A 54 0.78 -0.27 -1.59
C GLU A 54 0.24 1.15 -1.78
N ARG A 55 1.09 2.07 -2.22
CA ARG A 55 0.71 3.47 -2.42
C ARG A 55 -0.41 3.61 -3.46
N ILE A 56 -0.30 2.90 -4.59
CA ILE A 56 -1.35 2.85 -5.62
C ILE A 56 -2.65 2.28 -5.05
N THR A 57 -2.56 1.22 -4.23
CA THR A 57 -3.75 0.56 -3.66
C THR A 57 -4.44 1.46 -2.64
N TYR A 58 -3.67 2.12 -1.76
CA TYR A 58 -4.16 3.11 -0.80
C TYR A 58 -4.94 4.23 -1.47
N GLU A 59 -4.33 4.91 -2.44
CA GLU A 59 -4.96 6.05 -3.13
C GLU A 59 -6.25 5.64 -3.86
N ARG A 60 -6.31 4.42 -4.38
CA ARG A 60 -7.52 3.88 -5.00
C ARG A 60 -8.62 3.61 -3.98
N LEU A 61 -8.31 2.95 -2.86
CA LEU A 61 -9.29 2.70 -1.81
C LEU A 61 -9.82 4.02 -1.23
N LEU A 62 -8.95 5.01 -1.06
CA LEU A 62 -9.34 6.35 -0.61
C LEU A 62 -10.22 7.08 -1.63
N SER A 63 -9.91 6.95 -2.92
CA SER A 63 -10.74 7.50 -4.00
C SER A 63 -12.12 6.82 -4.05
N GLU A 64 -12.19 5.51 -3.85
CA GLU A 64 -13.46 4.75 -3.82
C GLU A 64 -14.31 5.12 -2.61
N LEU A 65 -13.69 5.21 -1.44
CA LEU A 65 -14.34 5.66 -0.22
C LEU A 65 -14.96 7.06 -0.41
N ARG A 66 -14.20 8.01 -0.96
CA ARG A 66 -14.69 9.36 -1.30
C ARG A 66 -15.77 9.35 -2.38
N GLY A 67 -15.76 8.34 -3.25
CA GLY A 67 -16.71 8.14 -4.35
C GLY A 67 -18.03 7.48 -3.95
N GLY A 68 -18.21 7.09 -2.69
CA GLY A 68 -19.46 6.53 -2.18
C GLY A 68 -19.42 5.05 -1.80
N GLY A 69 -18.24 4.41 -1.81
CA GLY A 69 -18.06 3.06 -1.26
C GLY A 69 -16.92 2.29 -1.92
N ILE A 70 -16.29 1.41 -1.13
CA ILE A 70 -15.22 0.52 -1.58
C ILE A 70 -15.80 -0.73 -2.23
N GLU A 71 -15.24 -1.16 -3.36
CA GLU A 71 -15.65 -2.42 -4.00
C GLU A 71 -15.30 -3.60 -3.09
N VAL A 72 -16.26 -4.49 -2.83
CA VAL A 72 -16.11 -5.64 -1.93
C VAL A 72 -16.01 -6.94 -2.72
N GLN A 73 -15.02 -7.76 -2.37
CA GLN A 73 -14.98 -9.17 -2.77
C GLN A 73 -15.68 -10.00 -1.70
N GLY A 74 -16.88 -10.48 -2.03
CA GLY A 74 -17.62 -11.41 -1.20
C GLY A 74 -16.99 -12.80 -1.19
N PHE A 75 -17.06 -13.48 -0.05
CA PHE A 75 -16.59 -14.84 0.11
C PHE A 75 -17.71 -15.84 -0.19
N LEU A 76 -17.35 -16.96 -0.84
CA LEU A 76 -18.28 -18.07 -1.07
C LEU A 76 -18.70 -18.74 0.24
N VAL A 77 -17.75 -18.83 1.18
CA VAL A 77 -17.97 -19.33 2.54
C VAL A 77 -17.43 -18.23 3.48
N PRO A 78 -18.23 -17.73 4.43
CA PRO A 78 -17.75 -16.74 5.37
C PRO A 78 -16.57 -17.26 6.18
N GLU A 79 -15.58 -16.40 6.42
CA GLU A 79 -14.47 -16.71 7.29
C GLU A 79 -14.89 -16.45 8.74
N LEU A 80 -14.74 -17.46 9.61
CA LEU A 80 -15.11 -17.36 11.01
C LEU A 80 -13.91 -16.93 11.84
N VAL A 81 -14.07 -15.86 12.61
CA VAL A 81 -13.02 -15.33 13.48
C VAL A 81 -13.47 -15.44 14.93
N GLU A 82 -12.72 -16.21 15.73
CA GLU A 82 -12.96 -16.33 17.17
C GLU A 82 -12.37 -15.16 17.93
N LEU A 83 -13.20 -14.51 18.74
CA LEU A 83 -12.86 -13.34 19.55
C LEU A 83 -13.38 -13.55 20.97
N SER A 84 -12.92 -12.73 21.92
CA SER A 84 -13.61 -12.64 23.21
C SER A 84 -15.02 -12.07 23.02
N ARG A 85 -15.87 -12.26 24.02
CA ARG A 85 -17.23 -11.72 24.00
C ARG A 85 -17.26 -10.19 23.87
N ALA A 86 -16.38 -9.52 24.60
CA ALA A 86 -16.27 -8.07 24.56
C ALA A 86 -15.83 -7.57 23.16
N GLU A 87 -14.85 -8.23 22.55
CA GLU A 87 -14.41 -7.91 21.18
C GLU A 87 -15.49 -8.19 20.14
N THR A 88 -16.22 -9.31 20.29
CA THR A 88 -17.32 -9.68 19.39
C THR A 88 -18.43 -8.63 19.41
N GLU A 89 -18.87 -8.22 20.60
CA GLU A 89 -19.87 -7.16 20.79
C GLU A 89 -19.36 -5.82 20.23
N LEU A 90 -18.09 -5.48 20.48
CA LEU A 90 -17.48 -4.24 20.02
C LEU A 90 -17.37 -4.14 18.50
N VAL A 91 -16.85 -5.17 17.84
CA VAL A 91 -16.69 -5.22 16.39
C VAL A 91 -18.04 -5.26 15.69
N SER A 92 -18.96 -6.10 16.18
CA SER A 92 -20.30 -6.21 15.59
C SER A 92 -21.12 -4.93 15.77
N GLY A 93 -20.90 -4.19 16.86
CA GLY A 93 -21.50 -2.89 17.08
C GLY A 93 -21.07 -1.80 16.08
N HIS A 94 -19.99 -2.03 15.34
CA HIS A 94 -19.46 -1.11 14.31
C HIS A 94 -19.52 -1.72 12.90
N ALA A 95 -20.38 -2.71 12.68
CA ALA A 95 -20.46 -3.42 11.39
C ALA A 95 -20.86 -2.50 10.22
N GLU A 96 -21.66 -1.46 10.47
CA GLU A 96 -22.07 -0.50 9.43
C GLU A 96 -20.90 0.39 8.99
N GLU A 97 -20.10 0.90 9.93
CA GLU A 97 -18.90 1.68 9.64
C GLU A 97 -17.83 0.84 8.94
N LEU A 98 -17.66 -0.41 9.38
CA LEU A 98 -16.75 -1.36 8.73
C LEU A 98 -17.19 -1.71 7.31
N ALA A 99 -18.49 -1.77 7.05
CA ALA A 99 -19.00 -1.98 5.70
C ALA A 99 -18.68 -0.81 4.75
N GLN A 100 -18.60 0.44 5.26
CA GLN A 100 -18.22 1.61 4.43
C GLN A 100 -16.78 1.51 3.91
N VAL A 101 -15.89 0.87 4.67
CA VAL A 101 -14.51 0.57 4.25
C VAL A 101 -14.37 -0.82 3.61
N GLY A 102 -15.48 -1.45 3.26
CA GLY A 102 -15.52 -2.70 2.50
C GLY A 102 -15.31 -3.97 3.32
N ILE A 103 -15.36 -3.91 4.65
CA ILE A 103 -15.30 -5.06 5.55
C ILE A 103 -16.74 -5.44 5.94
N GLN A 104 -17.24 -6.53 5.38
CA GLN A 104 -18.59 -7.02 5.65
C GLN A 104 -18.52 -8.15 6.67
N LEU A 105 -19.08 -7.93 7.86
CA LEU A 105 -19.11 -8.94 8.92
C LEU A 105 -20.42 -8.92 9.69
N GLY A 106 -20.68 -10.00 10.42
CA GLY A 106 -21.82 -10.12 11.33
C GLY A 106 -21.51 -11.03 12.51
N GLN A 107 -22.18 -10.78 13.63
CA GLN A 107 -22.04 -11.60 14.82
C GLN A 107 -22.58 -13.03 14.60
N LEU A 108 -21.83 -14.03 15.06
CA LEU A 108 -22.23 -15.43 15.06
C LEU A 108 -22.02 -16.03 16.47
N GLY A 109 -23.02 -15.89 17.35
CA GLY A 109 -22.90 -16.34 18.74
C GLY A 109 -22.12 -15.34 19.62
N GLU A 110 -21.66 -15.80 20.79
CA GLU A 110 -21.07 -14.89 21.79
C GLU A 110 -19.60 -14.55 21.55
N SER A 111 -18.85 -15.37 20.80
CA SER A 111 -17.38 -15.30 20.70
C SER A 111 -16.88 -15.46 19.27
N THR A 112 -17.73 -15.20 18.28
CA THR A 112 -17.38 -15.39 16.87
C THR A 112 -18.05 -14.33 16.01
N VAL A 113 -17.30 -13.83 15.02
CA VAL A 113 -17.84 -13.04 13.91
C VAL A 113 -17.64 -13.80 12.60
N ALA A 114 -18.63 -13.72 11.72
CA ALA A 114 -18.55 -14.22 10.36
C ALA A 114 -18.21 -13.06 9.42
N VAL A 115 -17.10 -13.17 8.71
CA VAL A 115 -16.69 -12.20 7.69
C VAL A 115 -17.15 -12.68 6.33
N HIS A 116 -18.00 -11.88 5.69
CA HIS A 116 -18.63 -12.16 4.41
C HIS A 116 -17.89 -11.56 3.23
N GLY A 117 -17.05 -10.54 3.45
CA GLY A 117 -16.31 -9.90 2.39
C GLY A 117 -15.35 -8.84 2.89
N VAL A 118 -14.39 -8.51 2.04
CA VAL A 118 -13.31 -7.55 2.28
C VAL A 118 -13.07 -6.75 0.99
N PRO A 119 -12.33 -5.62 1.02
CA PRO A 119 -12.06 -4.84 -0.17
C PRO A 119 -11.47 -5.69 -1.31
N ALA A 120 -12.07 -5.60 -2.51
CA ALA A 120 -11.74 -6.46 -3.66
C ALA A 120 -10.31 -6.27 -4.19
N ARG A 121 -9.67 -5.15 -3.83
CA ARG A 121 -8.29 -4.87 -4.24
C ARG A 121 -7.24 -5.59 -3.37
N LEU A 122 -7.64 -6.18 -2.24
CA LEU A 122 -6.72 -6.92 -1.39
C LEU A 122 -6.49 -8.31 -1.99
N LYS A 123 -5.22 -8.63 -2.27
CA LYS A 123 -4.83 -9.98 -2.66
C LYS A 123 -4.65 -10.82 -1.40
N SER A 124 -5.40 -11.91 -1.29
CA SER A 124 -5.27 -12.92 -0.22
C SER A 124 -5.18 -12.34 1.20
N PRO A 125 -6.18 -11.57 1.65
CA PRO A 125 -6.11 -10.88 2.93
C PRO A 125 -6.08 -11.85 4.12
N ASP A 126 -5.35 -11.48 5.17
CA ASP A 126 -5.40 -12.13 6.48
C ASP A 126 -6.61 -11.63 7.25
N VAL A 127 -7.76 -12.25 7.04
CA VAL A 127 -9.03 -11.77 7.59
C VAL A 127 -9.06 -11.87 9.10
N GLU A 128 -8.59 -12.97 9.67
CA GLU A 128 -8.49 -13.11 11.13
C GLU A 128 -7.64 -11.98 11.75
N GLY A 129 -6.45 -11.75 11.20
CA GLY A 129 -5.56 -10.68 11.66
C GLY A 129 -6.18 -9.30 11.55
N LEU A 130 -6.83 -9.02 10.41
CA LEU A 130 -7.53 -7.77 10.16
C LEU A 130 -8.64 -7.51 11.19
N VAL A 131 -9.50 -8.49 11.44
CA VAL A 131 -10.60 -8.36 12.42
C VAL A 131 -10.05 -8.12 13.82
N ARG A 132 -8.95 -8.79 14.20
CA ARG A 132 -8.32 -8.60 15.50
C ARG A 132 -7.74 -7.19 15.67
N ASP A 133 -7.11 -6.63 14.64
CA ASP A 133 -6.61 -5.23 14.72
C ASP A 133 -7.74 -4.23 14.80
N VAL A 134 -8.80 -4.43 14.02
CA VAL A 134 -10.01 -3.60 14.11
C VAL A 134 -10.55 -3.64 15.54
N ALA A 135 -10.63 -4.81 16.15
CA ALA A 135 -11.04 -4.95 17.55
C ALA A 135 -10.11 -4.19 18.52
N GLU A 136 -8.80 -4.28 18.33
CA GLU A 136 -7.80 -3.57 19.15
C GLU A 136 -7.92 -2.04 18.99
N ILE A 137 -8.07 -1.54 17.77
CA ILE A 137 -8.25 -0.12 17.47
C ILE A 137 -9.52 0.40 18.16
N LEU A 138 -10.64 -0.29 17.98
CA LEU A 138 -11.92 0.05 18.60
C LEU A 138 -11.81 0.04 20.13
N ALA A 139 -11.10 -0.93 20.70
CA ALA A 139 -10.91 -1.04 22.15
C ALA A 139 -10.06 0.11 22.71
N ARG A 140 -9.06 0.58 21.94
CA ARG A 140 -8.17 1.68 22.34
C ARG A 140 -8.85 3.05 22.25
N THR A 141 -9.63 3.30 21.20
CA THR A 141 -10.23 4.62 20.93
C THR A 141 -11.60 4.79 21.59
N GLY A 142 -12.31 3.70 21.88
CA GLY A 142 -13.69 3.71 22.37
C GLY A 142 -14.68 4.35 21.42
N LYS A 143 -14.29 4.52 20.14
CA LYS A 143 -15.06 5.17 19.08
C LYS A 143 -14.81 4.43 17.76
N ALA A 144 -15.77 4.52 16.85
CA ALA A 144 -15.56 4.13 15.47
C ALA A 144 -14.27 4.80 14.92
N PRO A 145 -13.27 4.03 14.46
CA PRO A 145 -12.09 4.60 13.82
C PRO A 145 -12.49 5.36 12.56
N ALA A 146 -11.69 6.37 12.21
CA ALA A 146 -11.90 7.04 10.94
C ALA A 146 -11.73 6.02 9.80
N PRO A 147 -12.53 6.08 8.73
CA PRO A 147 -12.40 5.17 7.60
C PRO A 147 -10.97 5.06 7.05
N GLU A 148 -10.24 6.17 7.03
CA GLU A 148 -8.84 6.24 6.62
C GLU A 148 -7.92 5.41 7.54
N GLU A 149 -8.12 5.44 8.85
CA GLU A 149 -7.35 4.66 9.82
C GLU A 149 -7.55 3.15 9.59
N ILE A 150 -8.78 2.74 9.25
CA ILE A 150 -9.08 1.33 8.96
C ILE A 150 -8.41 0.91 7.64
N ILE A 151 -8.46 1.76 6.61
CA ILE A 151 -7.81 1.49 5.31
C ILE A 151 -6.28 1.35 5.51
N GLU A 152 -5.66 2.20 6.32
CA GLU A 152 -4.23 2.11 6.62
C GLU A 152 -3.88 0.77 7.29
N GLU A 153 -4.65 0.35 8.30
CA GLU A 153 -4.42 -0.93 8.98
C GLU A 153 -4.66 -2.14 8.06
N VAL A 154 -5.72 -2.09 7.24
CA VAL A 154 -6.01 -3.10 6.23
C VAL A 154 -4.83 -3.29 5.28
N LEU A 155 -4.24 -2.19 4.80
CA LEU A 155 -3.09 -2.25 3.91
C LEU A 155 -1.82 -2.67 4.64
N HIS A 156 -1.66 -2.28 5.92
CA HIS A 156 -0.55 -2.73 6.75
C HIS A 156 -0.54 -4.26 6.88
N ARG A 157 -1.71 -4.87 7.12
CA ARG A 157 -1.86 -6.32 7.21
C ARG A 157 -1.64 -7.03 5.88
N ALA A 158 -2.24 -6.51 4.81
CA ALA A 158 -2.01 -7.02 3.46
C ALA A 158 -0.52 -6.98 3.10
N ALA A 159 0.17 -5.90 3.49
CA ALA A 159 1.59 -5.72 3.29
C ALA A 159 2.44 -6.73 4.06
N CYS A 160 2.21 -6.86 5.37
CA CYS A 160 2.99 -7.73 6.25
C CYS A 160 2.97 -9.20 5.80
N ARG A 161 1.86 -9.70 5.25
CA ARG A 161 1.80 -11.07 4.72
C ARG A 161 2.29 -11.19 3.27
N SER A 162 2.10 -10.13 2.47
CA SER A 162 2.73 -10.05 1.14
C SER A 162 4.26 -9.93 1.20
N SER A 163 4.86 -9.61 2.35
CA SER A 163 6.30 -9.70 2.55
C SER A 163 6.85 -11.12 2.39
N VAL A 164 6.01 -12.14 2.58
CA VAL A 164 6.30 -13.55 2.28
C VAL A 164 6.19 -13.83 0.77
N MET A 165 5.56 -12.93 0.00
CA MET A 165 5.47 -12.91 -1.46
C MET A 165 6.11 -11.65 -2.09
N ALA A 166 7.18 -11.13 -1.49
CA ALA A 166 8.12 -10.24 -2.19
C ALA A 166 8.88 -11.06 -3.24
N GLY A 167 8.23 -11.40 -4.37
CA GLY A 167 8.72 -12.52 -5.17
C GLY A 167 8.18 -12.73 -6.57
N ASP A 168 7.33 -11.85 -7.08
CA ASP A 168 6.84 -12.00 -8.45
C ASP A 168 7.85 -11.41 -9.42
N THR A 169 8.29 -12.24 -10.37
CA THR A 169 9.04 -11.75 -11.52
C THR A 169 8.06 -11.04 -12.44
N LEU A 170 8.24 -9.73 -12.62
CA LEU A 170 7.37 -8.93 -13.46
C LEU A 170 7.93 -8.90 -14.89
N SER A 171 7.05 -9.04 -15.87
CA SER A 171 7.34 -8.72 -17.27
C SER A 171 7.57 -7.21 -17.45
N GLU A 172 8.23 -6.81 -18.54
CA GLU A 172 8.44 -5.38 -18.83
C GLU A 172 7.13 -4.60 -18.94
N ASP A 173 6.07 -5.22 -19.48
CA ASP A 173 4.74 -4.61 -19.59
C ASP A 173 4.08 -4.42 -18.21
N GLU A 174 4.24 -5.38 -17.29
CA GLU A 174 3.76 -5.24 -15.92
C GLU A 174 4.53 -4.16 -15.15
N ILE A 175 5.86 -4.08 -15.34
CA ILE A 175 6.69 -3.03 -14.76
C ILE A 175 6.24 -1.66 -15.27
N ARG A 176 6.07 -1.52 -16.59
CA ARG A 176 5.58 -0.28 -17.21
C ARG A 176 4.24 0.12 -16.62
N THR A 177 3.29 -0.83 -16.57
CA THR A 177 1.95 -0.59 -16.03
C THR A 177 2.00 -0.15 -14.56
N LEU A 178 2.86 -0.75 -13.74
CA LEU A 178 3.03 -0.37 -12.34
C LEU A 178 3.55 1.07 -12.22
N LEU A 179 4.58 1.42 -12.99
CA LEU A 179 5.17 2.75 -12.99
C LEU A 179 4.21 3.82 -13.54
N GLU A 180 3.42 3.50 -14.57
CA GLU A 180 2.38 4.38 -15.11
C GLU A 180 1.30 4.68 -14.07
N ARG A 181 0.85 3.64 -13.34
CA ARG A 181 -0.11 3.80 -12.24
C ARG A 181 0.46 4.66 -11.12
N GLY A 182 1.74 4.47 -10.77
CA GLY A 182 2.44 5.28 -9.78
C GLY A 182 2.50 6.76 -10.15
N ARG A 183 2.83 7.06 -11.41
CA ARG A 183 2.88 8.44 -11.93
C ARG A 183 1.55 9.15 -11.96
N ALA A 184 0.45 8.42 -12.07
CA ALA A 184 -0.88 8.99 -12.05
C ALA A 184 -1.33 9.46 -10.67
N LEU A 185 -0.57 9.12 -9.60
CA LEU A 185 -0.85 9.59 -8.24
C LEU A 185 -0.37 11.03 -8.06
N GLU A 186 -1.10 11.82 -7.26
CA GLU A 186 -0.69 13.19 -6.91
C GLU A 186 0.64 13.22 -6.14
N SER A 187 0.88 12.19 -5.33
CA SER A 187 2.17 11.94 -4.69
C SER A 187 2.37 10.44 -4.52
N ASP A 188 3.49 9.95 -5.02
CA ASP A 188 3.88 8.56 -4.85
C ASP A 188 5.17 8.39 -4.04
N GLN A 189 5.82 9.46 -3.58
CA GLN A 189 7.18 9.41 -3.04
C GLN A 189 7.33 8.58 -1.76
N THR A 190 6.25 8.41 -1.01
CA THR A 190 6.25 7.73 0.28
C THR A 190 5.03 6.79 0.36
N CYS A 191 5.25 5.54 0.76
CA CYS A 191 4.15 4.61 1.04
C CYS A 191 3.39 5.04 2.31
N PRO A 192 2.18 4.49 2.57
CA PRO A 192 1.41 4.79 3.79
C PRO A 192 2.21 4.58 5.09
N HIS A 193 3.24 3.74 5.06
CA HIS A 193 4.11 3.41 6.19
C HIS A 193 5.42 4.23 6.26
N ALA A 194 5.45 5.41 5.63
CA ALA A 194 6.58 6.33 5.64
C ALA A 194 7.89 5.84 4.96
N ARG A 195 7.85 4.75 4.18
CA ARG A 195 9.01 4.29 3.39
C ARG A 195 9.04 4.98 2.03
N PRO A 196 10.19 5.41 1.52
CA PRO A 196 10.29 5.96 0.17
C PRO A 196 9.96 4.88 -0.86
N THR A 197 9.12 5.21 -1.84
CA THR A 197 8.78 4.29 -2.94
C THR A 197 9.83 4.33 -4.05
N ARG A 198 10.53 5.46 -4.19
CA ARG A 198 11.53 5.70 -5.23
C ARG A 198 12.72 6.46 -4.67
N VAL A 199 13.91 6.12 -5.16
CA VAL A 199 15.15 6.82 -4.87
C VAL A 199 15.86 7.08 -6.20
N LYS A 200 16.31 8.32 -6.41
CA LYS A 200 17.03 8.73 -7.61
C LYS A 200 18.51 8.91 -7.30
N PHE A 201 19.35 8.45 -8.22
CA PHE A 201 20.79 8.65 -8.20
C PHE A 201 21.19 9.40 -9.47
N THR A 202 21.90 10.50 -9.30
CA THR A 202 22.45 11.27 -10.41
C THR A 202 23.76 10.63 -10.91
N LEU A 203 24.21 11.03 -12.10
CA LEU A 203 25.56 10.67 -12.58
C LEU A 203 26.65 11.14 -11.61
N ALA A 204 26.48 12.30 -10.96
CA ALA A 204 27.43 12.81 -9.97
C ALA A 204 27.48 11.93 -8.70
N ASP A 205 26.34 11.38 -8.26
CA ASP A 205 26.29 10.44 -7.13
C ASP A 205 27.07 9.15 -7.44
N LEU A 206 26.96 8.66 -8.68
CA LEU A 206 27.71 7.51 -9.15
C LEU A 206 29.22 7.81 -9.23
N GLU A 207 29.59 8.93 -9.84
CA GLU A 207 30.98 9.39 -9.95
C GLU A 207 31.66 9.41 -8.56
N LYS A 208 30.99 10.04 -7.59
CA LYS A 208 31.43 10.08 -6.19
C LYS A 208 31.56 8.69 -5.57
N ALA A 209 30.60 7.79 -5.81
CA ALA A 209 30.61 6.43 -5.26
C ALA A 209 31.77 5.57 -5.79
N PHE A 210 32.22 5.82 -7.03
CA PHE A 210 33.38 5.16 -7.62
C PHE A 210 34.70 5.90 -7.40
N HIS A 211 34.72 6.96 -6.57
CA HIS A 211 35.88 7.82 -6.38
C HIS A 211 36.43 8.38 -7.69
N ARG A 212 35.55 8.68 -8.64
CA ARG A 212 35.87 9.31 -9.92
C ARG A 212 35.37 10.75 -9.87
N ARG A 213 36.30 11.71 -9.79
CA ARG A 213 36.08 13.15 -9.57
C ARG A 213 35.51 13.54 -8.21
#